data_AF-A0A497K8Y9-F1
#
_entry.id   AF-A0A497K8Y9-F1
#
_cell.length_a   1.000
_cell.length_b   1.000
_cell.length_c   1.000
_cell.angle_alpha   90.00
_cell.angle_beta   90.00
_cell.angle_gamma   90.00
#
_symmetry.space_group_name_H-M   'P 1'
#
loop_
_entity.id
_entity.type
_entity.pdbx_description
1 polymer ?
#
loop_
_entity_poly.entity_id
_entity_poly.type
_entity_poly.pdbx_seq_one_letter_code
_entity_poly.pdbx_strand_id
1 'polypeptide(L)'
;MLIRKLDFLSNSIIYEELGGFQEFKRILREVLKQALKTSFSIEHVEEFSCIGRRDVPQFNERRVAWTLPYLGVYPIGVEVALSKKGDAFHKYPLLDLLENKGYRFIDRTVWESLADDIWTRTRGVTKFDVIGRGSSFLWFIEVKSISEVGARRIDEVSEELLQGILKKEKSLYNQFIRQYEFVIKLNEEVSSKHLYAVVETATDRTTVHIYEVLDSTPTFKFFKEYTLKEEEFKIDKCKDFDDLLEKGRKGKIPLCQAMRSILYLTKIKMLQLGNRKLENYELVTLDRNEIAEWFEKEFGFPLTQDNRRHDMEDQLERRGFIGRLPGVRGVKYYITPAGLVRVTYFEALLFTSEVDLRKFLEEVKDNIKKLSKAIIKTILK
;
A
#
# COMPACT_ATOMS: atom_id res chain seq x y z
N MET A 1 11.90 1.14 -16.12
CA MET A 1 12.77 0.09 -16.71
C MET A 1 14.17 0.06 -16.07
N LEU A 2 14.87 1.20 -16.00
CA LEU A 2 16.22 1.25 -15.40
C LEU A 2 16.27 0.81 -13.94
N ILE A 3 15.29 1.22 -13.11
CA ILE A 3 15.22 0.79 -11.70
C ILE A 3 15.08 -0.72 -11.54
N ARG A 4 14.32 -1.41 -12.40
CA ARG A 4 14.21 -2.88 -12.38
C ARG A 4 15.49 -3.59 -12.81
N LYS A 5 16.21 -3.02 -13.80
CA LYS A 5 17.55 -3.51 -14.16
C LYS A 5 18.51 -3.33 -12.99
N LEU A 6 18.38 -2.24 -12.24
CA LEU A 6 19.17 -1.97 -11.05
C LEU A 6 18.85 -2.95 -9.92
N ASP A 7 17.58 -3.27 -9.67
CA ASP A 7 17.16 -4.31 -8.70
C ASP A 7 17.85 -5.66 -9.01
N PHE A 8 17.79 -6.08 -10.28
CA PHE A 8 18.43 -7.32 -10.75
C PHE A 8 19.94 -7.31 -10.53
N LEU A 9 20.62 -6.22 -10.96
CA LEU A 9 22.06 -6.08 -10.76
C LEU A 9 22.43 -6.08 -9.28
N SER A 10 21.62 -5.44 -8.42
CA SER A 10 21.85 -5.35 -6.97
C SER A 10 21.83 -6.71 -6.27
N ASN A 11 20.94 -7.61 -6.71
CA ASN A 11 20.91 -9.01 -6.24
C ASN A 11 22.13 -9.83 -6.70
N SER A 12 22.85 -9.34 -7.71
CA SER A 12 23.98 -10.02 -8.35
C SER A 12 25.35 -9.42 -7.98
N ILE A 13 25.42 -8.44 -7.07
CA ILE A 13 26.63 -7.68 -6.67
C ILE A 13 27.73 -8.56 -6.01
N ILE A 14 27.57 -9.88 -5.99
CA ILE A 14 28.62 -10.81 -5.55
C ILE A 14 29.82 -10.86 -6.53
N TYR A 15 29.78 -10.28 -7.74
CA TYR A 15 30.94 -10.36 -8.65
C TYR A 15 31.45 -9.00 -9.15
N GLU A 16 32.42 -8.44 -8.41
CA GLU A 16 33.31 -7.36 -8.87
C GLU A 16 34.08 -7.76 -10.15
N GLU A 17 34.31 -9.06 -10.38
CA GLU A 17 35.13 -9.60 -11.49
C GLU A 17 34.46 -9.63 -12.87
N LEU A 18 33.13 -9.51 -12.97
CA LEU A 18 32.39 -9.66 -14.23
C LEU A 18 32.05 -8.33 -14.93
N GLY A 19 32.60 -7.20 -14.49
CA GLY A 19 32.32 -5.87 -15.08
C GLY A 19 30.91 -5.32 -14.79
N GLY A 20 30.02 -6.10 -14.18
CA GLY A 20 28.66 -5.71 -13.80
C GLY A 20 28.60 -4.53 -12.82
N PHE A 21 29.67 -4.30 -12.06
CA PHE A 21 29.76 -3.19 -11.10
C PHE A 21 29.81 -1.81 -11.78
N GLN A 22 30.50 -1.68 -12.93
CA GLN A 22 30.53 -0.41 -13.66
C GLN A 22 29.17 -0.08 -14.27
N GLU A 23 28.50 -1.09 -14.81
CA GLU A 23 27.14 -0.96 -15.34
C GLU A 23 26.14 -0.63 -14.22
N PHE A 24 26.27 -1.26 -13.04
CA PHE A 24 25.50 -0.89 -11.85
C PHE A 24 25.71 0.58 -11.48
N LYS A 25 26.95 1.06 -11.39
CA LYS A 25 27.25 2.46 -11.06
C LYS A 25 26.66 3.42 -12.09
N ARG A 26 26.76 3.09 -13.38
CA ARG A 26 26.19 3.88 -14.47
C ARG A 26 24.67 3.98 -14.35
N ILE A 27 23.99 2.85 -14.16
CA ILE A 27 22.52 2.82 -14.03
C ILE A 27 22.07 3.52 -12.75
N LEU A 28 22.72 3.26 -11.61
CA LEU A 28 22.42 3.91 -10.33
C LEU A 28 22.51 5.43 -10.48
N ARG A 29 23.56 5.94 -11.14
CA ARG A 29 23.71 7.37 -11.42
C ARG A 29 22.55 7.94 -12.21
N GLU A 30 22.15 7.28 -13.30
CA GLU A 30 21.05 7.77 -14.13
C GLU A 30 19.70 7.73 -13.39
N VAL A 31 19.44 6.64 -12.66
CA VAL A 31 18.20 6.49 -11.88
C VAL A 31 18.11 7.53 -10.77
N LEU A 32 19.18 7.75 -10.01
CA LEU A 32 19.18 8.77 -8.95
C LEU A 32 19.13 10.19 -9.52
N LYS A 33 19.83 10.46 -10.63
CA LYS A 33 19.75 11.75 -11.32
C LYS A 33 18.33 12.07 -11.80
N GLN A 34 17.61 11.06 -12.29
CA GLN A 34 16.21 11.20 -12.65
C GLN A 34 15.33 11.41 -11.41
N ALA A 35 15.50 10.58 -10.38
CA ALA A 35 14.73 10.66 -9.14
C ALA A 35 14.83 12.04 -8.46
N LEU A 36 16.04 12.61 -8.39
CA LEU A 36 16.28 13.91 -7.78
C LEU A 36 15.52 15.05 -8.50
N LYS A 37 15.32 14.93 -9.81
CA LYS A 37 14.63 15.92 -10.66
C LYS A 37 13.13 15.70 -10.79
N THR A 38 12.61 14.62 -10.22
CA THR A 38 11.22 14.21 -10.34
C THR A 38 10.53 14.27 -8.97
N SER A 39 9.23 14.53 -8.97
CA SER A 39 8.41 14.41 -7.76
C SER A 39 7.90 12.98 -7.60
N PHE A 40 7.84 12.50 -6.36
CA PHE A 40 7.16 11.24 -6.05
C PHE A 40 5.68 11.32 -6.49
N SER A 41 5.15 10.26 -7.08
CA SER A 41 3.81 10.22 -7.67
C SER A 41 3.19 8.83 -7.54
N ILE A 42 1.90 8.72 -7.85
CA ILE A 42 1.20 7.43 -7.85
C ILE A 42 1.84 6.39 -8.78
N GLU A 43 2.40 6.82 -9.92
CA GLU A 43 3.11 5.91 -10.84
C GLU A 43 4.29 5.21 -10.18
N HIS A 44 4.98 5.88 -9.25
CA HIS A 44 6.09 5.29 -8.50
C HIS A 44 5.60 4.20 -7.54
N VAL A 45 4.44 4.41 -6.91
CA VAL A 45 3.78 3.42 -6.05
C VAL A 45 3.30 2.24 -6.88
N GLU A 46 2.69 2.51 -8.04
CA GLU A 46 2.24 1.49 -8.98
C GLU A 46 3.41 0.68 -9.54
N GLU A 47 4.53 1.31 -9.89
CA GLU A 47 5.73 0.63 -10.37
C GLU A 47 6.28 -0.34 -9.32
N PHE A 48 6.27 0.07 -8.04
CA PHE A 48 6.70 -0.75 -6.91
C PHE A 48 5.81 -1.98 -6.72
N SER A 49 4.49 -1.79 -6.80
CA SER A 49 3.52 -2.87 -6.66
C SER A 49 3.48 -3.82 -7.85
N CYS A 50 3.57 -3.31 -9.08
CA CYS A 50 3.29 -4.05 -10.31
C CYS A 50 4.55 -4.65 -10.97
N ILE A 51 5.55 -5.03 -10.18
CA ILE A 51 6.71 -5.76 -10.69
C ILE A 51 6.25 -7.16 -11.17
N GLY A 52 6.03 -7.30 -12.47
CA GLY A 52 5.76 -8.57 -13.14
C GLY A 52 4.31 -8.87 -13.50
N ARG A 53 3.34 -8.02 -13.15
CA ARG A 53 1.93 -8.13 -13.55
C ARG A 53 1.32 -6.74 -13.77
N ARG A 54 0.92 -6.43 -15.01
CA ARG A 54 0.25 -5.16 -15.39
C ARG A 54 -1.27 -5.28 -15.39
N ASP A 55 -1.76 -6.49 -15.19
CA ASP A 55 -3.14 -6.94 -15.18
C ASP A 55 -3.77 -6.89 -13.78
N VAL A 56 -3.22 -6.08 -12.86
CA VAL A 56 -3.69 -6.06 -11.47
C VAL A 56 -4.74 -4.96 -11.28
N PRO A 57 -5.97 -5.29 -10.82
CA PRO A 57 -7.05 -4.36 -10.46
C PRO A 57 -6.63 -3.16 -9.60
N GLN A 58 -5.58 -3.31 -8.79
CA GLN A 58 -4.98 -2.38 -7.82
C GLN A 58 -4.70 -0.93 -8.25
N PHE A 59 -4.78 -0.64 -9.54
CA PHE A 59 -4.47 0.68 -10.10
C PHE A 59 -5.59 1.69 -9.80
N ASN A 60 -6.83 1.29 -10.02
CA ASN A 60 -7.99 2.16 -9.83
C ASN A 60 -8.19 2.49 -8.34
N GLU A 61 -7.99 1.53 -7.44
CA GLU A 61 -8.16 1.76 -6.00
C GLU A 61 -7.12 2.73 -5.46
N ARG A 62 -5.86 2.65 -5.92
CA ARG A 62 -4.86 3.64 -5.56
C ARG A 62 -5.28 5.00 -6.09
N ARG A 63 -5.71 5.11 -7.34
CA ARG A 63 -6.15 6.39 -7.88
C ARG A 63 -7.31 6.98 -7.09
N VAL A 64 -8.30 6.16 -6.72
CA VAL A 64 -9.36 6.57 -5.79
C VAL A 64 -8.79 7.01 -4.45
N ALA A 65 -7.87 6.27 -3.85
CA ALA A 65 -7.26 6.66 -2.57
C ALA A 65 -6.59 8.06 -2.63
N TRP A 66 -6.01 8.42 -3.77
CA TRP A 66 -5.45 9.76 -3.97
C TRP A 66 -6.52 10.83 -4.29
N THR A 67 -7.70 10.45 -4.80
CA THR A 67 -8.80 11.41 -5.09
C THR A 67 -9.69 11.68 -3.87
N LEU A 68 -9.79 10.75 -2.93
CA LEU A 68 -10.62 10.90 -1.73
C LEU A 68 -10.25 12.10 -0.83
N PRO A 69 -8.97 12.50 -0.67
CA PRO A 69 -8.64 13.70 0.09
C PRO A 69 -9.36 14.96 -0.43
N TYR A 70 -9.69 15.01 -1.72
CA TYR A 70 -10.43 16.12 -2.31
C TYR A 70 -11.92 16.13 -1.92
N LEU A 71 -12.44 15.02 -1.40
CA LEU A 71 -13.75 14.92 -0.72
C LEU A 71 -13.69 15.27 0.77
N GLY A 72 -12.52 15.61 1.32
CA GLY A 72 -12.30 15.64 2.76
C GLY A 72 -12.24 14.24 3.39
N VAL A 73 -12.13 13.20 2.56
CA VAL A 73 -11.99 11.81 3.00
C VAL A 73 -10.51 11.45 2.96
N TYR A 74 -9.87 11.32 4.12
CA TYR A 74 -8.43 11.06 4.16
C TYR A 74 -8.16 9.57 4.42
N PRO A 75 -7.71 8.79 3.43
CA PRO A 75 -7.35 7.41 3.66
C PRO A 75 -6.09 7.26 4.48
N ILE A 76 -6.23 6.61 5.62
CA ILE A 76 -5.11 6.12 6.41
C ILE A 76 -4.56 4.82 5.82
N GLY A 77 -5.31 4.07 5.00
CA GLY A 77 -4.80 2.90 4.28
C GLY A 77 -5.79 2.34 3.26
N VAL A 78 -5.29 1.55 2.30
CA VAL A 78 -6.09 0.86 1.25
C VAL A 78 -5.47 -0.50 0.97
N GLU A 79 -6.24 -1.58 1.00
CA GLU A 79 -5.72 -2.95 0.86
C GLU A 79 -6.49 -3.82 -0.13
N VAL A 80 -5.77 -4.21 -1.17
CA VAL A 80 -5.95 -5.10 -2.33
C VAL A 80 -6.06 -6.63 -2.24
N ALA A 81 -7.03 -7.26 -1.57
CA ALA A 81 -7.15 -8.74 -1.67
C ALA A 81 -7.83 -9.21 -2.98
N LEU A 82 -7.10 -9.89 -3.85
CA LEU A 82 -7.68 -10.60 -5.01
C LEU A 82 -7.55 -12.11 -4.82
N SER A 83 -8.68 -12.80 -4.78
CA SER A 83 -8.76 -14.25 -4.88
C SER A 83 -9.09 -14.62 -6.33
N LYS A 84 -8.26 -15.47 -6.96
CA LYS A 84 -8.72 -16.25 -8.11
C LYS A 84 -9.79 -17.21 -7.60
N LYS A 85 -10.86 -17.38 -8.38
CA LYS A 85 -11.94 -18.35 -8.15
C LYS A 85 -11.34 -19.72 -7.76
N GLY A 86 -11.32 -20.04 -6.46
CA GLY A 86 -10.80 -21.32 -5.95
C GLY A 86 -9.85 -21.25 -4.74
N ASP A 87 -9.24 -20.10 -4.41
CA ASP A 87 -8.40 -20.02 -3.21
C ASP A 87 -9.23 -19.77 -1.94
N ALA A 88 -8.96 -20.56 -0.89
CA ALA A 88 -9.62 -20.45 0.40
C ALA A 88 -9.41 -19.06 1.00
N PHE A 89 -10.53 -18.38 1.23
CA PHE A 89 -10.63 -17.05 1.81
C PHE A 89 -10.38 -17.10 3.31
N HIS A 90 -9.58 -16.17 3.86
CA HIS A 90 -9.40 -16.00 5.31
C HIS A 90 -9.69 -14.55 5.73
N LYS A 91 -10.34 -14.43 6.90
CA LYS A 91 -11.02 -13.26 7.48
C LYS A 91 -10.09 -12.04 7.67
N TYR A 92 -10.51 -10.84 7.24
CA TYR A 92 -9.86 -9.55 7.55
C TYR A 92 -10.83 -8.35 7.47
N PRO A 93 -10.49 -7.12 7.92
CA PRO A 93 -9.65 -6.57 9.01
C PRO A 93 -10.43 -5.56 9.90
N LEU A 94 -11.77 -5.61 9.82
CA LEU A 94 -12.68 -4.56 10.26
C LEU A 94 -12.89 -4.51 11.78
N LEU A 95 -12.89 -5.67 12.45
CA LEU A 95 -13.06 -5.77 13.90
C LEU A 95 -11.84 -5.23 14.65
N ASP A 96 -10.65 -5.65 14.24
CA ASP A 96 -9.39 -5.26 14.88
C ASP A 96 -9.17 -3.73 14.78
N LEU A 97 -9.51 -3.12 13.62
CA LEU A 97 -9.33 -1.69 13.35
C LEU A 97 -10.23 -0.78 14.19
N LEU A 98 -11.41 -1.28 14.56
CA LEU A 98 -12.35 -0.59 15.45
C LEU A 98 -11.92 -0.75 16.92
N GLU A 99 -11.38 -1.91 17.31
CA GLU A 99 -10.93 -2.21 18.67
C GLU A 99 -9.74 -1.31 19.12
N ASN A 100 -8.78 -1.05 18.23
CA ASN A 100 -7.59 -0.24 18.53
C ASN A 100 -7.85 1.29 18.54
N LYS A 101 -8.98 1.77 17.99
CA LYS A 101 -9.31 3.21 17.89
C LYS A 101 -10.04 3.77 19.12
N GLY A 102 -10.19 3.00 20.19
CA GLY A 102 -10.79 3.46 21.45
C GLY A 102 -12.33 3.50 21.44
N TYR A 103 -12.97 2.83 20.48
CA TYR A 103 -14.41 2.54 20.55
C TYR A 103 -14.66 1.57 21.72
N ARG A 104 -15.60 1.89 22.62
CA ARG A 104 -15.83 1.11 23.84
C ARG A 104 -16.45 -0.24 23.51
N PHE A 105 -15.92 -1.29 24.14
CA PHE A 105 -16.46 -2.65 24.08
C PHE A 105 -17.94 -2.70 24.46
N ILE A 106 -18.76 -3.14 23.50
CA ILE A 106 -19.91 -3.99 23.76
C ILE A 106 -19.40 -5.42 23.57
N ASP A 107 -19.78 -6.31 24.49
CA ASP A 107 -19.34 -7.70 24.66
C ASP A 107 -18.92 -8.43 23.35
N ARG A 108 -17.68 -8.93 23.35
CA ARG A 108 -17.03 -9.70 22.28
C ARG A 108 -17.89 -10.88 21.80
N THR A 109 -18.70 -11.48 22.67
CA THR A 109 -19.58 -12.60 22.30
C THR A 109 -20.73 -12.20 21.38
N VAL A 110 -21.19 -10.93 21.43
CA VAL A 110 -22.25 -10.40 20.56
C VAL A 110 -21.75 -10.25 19.12
N TRP A 111 -20.50 -9.83 18.94
CA TRP A 111 -19.90 -9.65 17.62
C TRP A 111 -19.14 -10.85 17.09
N GLU A 112 -18.63 -11.77 17.91
CA GLU A 112 -18.23 -13.10 17.41
C GLU A 112 -19.43 -13.80 16.79
N SER A 113 -20.61 -13.74 17.45
CA SER A 113 -21.84 -14.25 16.85
C SER A 113 -22.29 -13.44 15.63
N LEU A 114 -22.21 -12.11 15.63
CA LEU A 114 -22.66 -11.28 14.50
C LEU A 114 -21.71 -11.34 13.30
N ALA A 115 -20.40 -11.39 13.54
CA ALA A 115 -19.38 -11.56 12.52
C ALA A 115 -19.36 -12.99 12.03
N ASP A 116 -19.53 -14.01 12.88
CA ASP A 116 -19.71 -15.40 12.43
C ASP A 116 -21.07 -15.60 11.75
N ASP A 117 -22.13 -14.89 12.12
CA ASP A 117 -23.44 -14.95 11.47
C ASP A 117 -23.43 -14.21 10.12
N ILE A 118 -22.83 -13.03 10.05
CA ILE A 118 -22.53 -12.35 8.78
C ILE A 118 -21.64 -13.26 7.95
N TRP A 119 -20.57 -13.84 8.51
CA TRP A 119 -19.58 -14.65 7.78
C TRP A 119 -20.10 -16.00 7.29
N THR A 120 -20.89 -16.69 8.10
CA THR A 120 -21.58 -17.94 7.72
C THR A 120 -22.65 -17.67 6.67
N ARG A 121 -23.25 -16.48 6.65
CA ARG A 121 -24.17 -16.01 5.60
C ARG A 121 -23.46 -15.36 4.39
N THR A 122 -22.18 -15.01 4.48
CA THR A 122 -21.39 -14.33 3.42
C THR A 122 -20.55 -15.26 2.53
N ARG A 123 -21.08 -16.42 2.11
CA ARG A 123 -20.46 -17.12 0.97
C ARG A 123 -20.44 -16.18 -0.25
N GLY A 124 -19.24 -15.88 -0.78
CA GLY A 124 -19.04 -15.18 -2.05
C GLY A 124 -18.84 -13.66 -2.00
N VAL A 125 -18.49 -13.05 -0.87
CA VAL A 125 -17.99 -11.66 -0.83
C VAL A 125 -16.49 -11.65 -1.13
N THR A 126 -16.03 -10.81 -2.07
CA THR A 126 -14.61 -10.77 -2.45
C THR A 126 -13.85 -9.54 -1.98
N LYS A 127 -14.45 -8.32 -1.81
CA LYS A 127 -13.70 -7.15 -1.26
C LYS A 127 -14.51 -5.87 -0.95
N PHE A 128 -14.10 -5.09 0.07
CA PHE A 128 -14.33 -3.63 0.17
C PHE A 128 -13.16 -2.94 0.88
N ASP A 129 -12.91 -1.66 0.58
CA ASP A 129 -11.87 -0.87 1.24
C ASP A 129 -12.49 0.03 2.32
N VAL A 130 -11.89 0.04 3.51
CA VAL A 130 -12.29 0.90 4.62
C VAL A 130 -11.39 2.12 4.66
N ILE A 131 -11.99 3.29 4.60
CA ILE A 131 -11.29 4.57 4.49
C ILE A 131 -11.83 5.52 5.56
N GLY A 132 -10.95 6.24 6.27
CA GLY A 132 -11.40 7.17 7.29
C GLY A 132 -10.32 8.05 7.90
N ARG A 133 -10.75 9.23 8.38
CA ARG A 133 -10.03 10.11 9.31
C ARG A 133 -11.03 11.00 10.06
N GLY A 134 -11.15 10.84 11.37
CA GLY A 134 -12.06 11.60 12.24
C GLY A 134 -12.71 10.69 13.30
N SER A 135 -13.39 11.27 14.30
CA SER A 135 -13.94 10.54 15.45
C SER A 135 -15.34 9.93 15.24
N SER A 136 -15.91 10.02 14.02
CA SER A 136 -17.30 9.58 13.80
C SER A 136 -17.63 9.10 12.40
N PHE A 137 -16.68 9.01 11.44
CA PHE A 137 -16.99 8.65 10.04
C PHE A 137 -16.20 7.46 9.49
N LEU A 138 -16.90 6.41 9.06
CA LEU A 138 -16.34 5.25 8.34
C LEU A 138 -16.85 5.22 6.90
N TRP A 139 -15.94 5.11 5.94
CA TRP A 139 -16.28 5.02 4.52
C TRP A 139 -15.92 3.64 3.99
N PHE A 140 -16.90 2.96 3.42
CA PHE A 140 -16.70 1.72 2.68
C PHE A 140 -16.69 2.08 1.20
N ILE A 141 -15.63 1.75 0.49
CA ILE A 141 -15.52 2.09 -0.93
C ILE A 141 -15.35 0.82 -1.74
N GLU A 142 -16.28 0.59 -2.66
CA GLU A 142 -16.09 -0.35 -3.75
C GLU A 142 -15.64 0.41 -4.99
N VAL A 143 -14.59 -0.07 -5.66
CA VAL A 143 -14.00 0.59 -6.82
C VAL A 143 -14.09 -0.33 -8.03
N LYS A 144 -14.52 0.20 -9.17
CA LYS A 144 -14.53 -0.50 -10.47
C LYS A 144 -13.97 0.38 -11.57
N SER A 145 -13.41 -0.25 -12.61
CA SER A 145 -13.15 0.44 -13.88
C SER A 145 -14.44 0.67 -14.68
N ILE A 146 -14.44 1.65 -15.58
CA ILE A 146 -15.53 1.84 -16.54
C ILE A 146 -15.90 0.57 -17.33
N SER A 147 -14.88 -0.23 -17.70
CA SER A 147 -15.11 -1.46 -18.46
C SER A 147 -15.76 -2.55 -17.61
N GLU A 148 -15.45 -2.61 -16.31
CA GLU A 148 -16.07 -3.56 -15.38
C GLU A 148 -17.55 -3.24 -15.14
N VAL A 149 -17.95 -1.97 -15.27
CA VAL A 149 -19.37 -1.58 -15.23
C VAL A 149 -20.04 -1.63 -16.61
N GLY A 150 -19.35 -2.14 -17.64
CA GLY A 150 -19.90 -2.27 -19.00
C GLY A 150 -20.13 -0.95 -19.73
N ALA A 151 -19.52 0.14 -19.27
CA ALA A 151 -19.52 1.45 -19.92
C ALA A 151 -18.25 1.65 -20.76
N ARG A 152 -18.34 2.47 -21.81
CA ARG A 152 -17.17 2.84 -22.64
C ARG A 152 -16.54 4.16 -22.24
N ARG A 153 -17.33 5.03 -21.64
CA ARG A 153 -16.93 6.38 -21.21
C ARG A 153 -17.57 6.69 -19.86
N ILE A 154 -16.91 7.52 -19.06
CA ILE A 154 -17.41 7.81 -17.71
C ILE A 154 -18.77 8.55 -17.70
N ASP A 155 -19.09 9.32 -18.74
CA ASP A 155 -20.38 10.01 -18.91
C ASP A 155 -21.56 9.05 -19.17
N GLU A 156 -21.29 7.80 -19.53
CA GLU A 156 -22.30 6.75 -19.69
C GLU A 156 -22.70 6.10 -18.35
N VAL A 157 -21.96 6.39 -17.26
CA VAL A 157 -22.21 5.80 -15.95
C VAL A 157 -23.33 6.56 -15.22
N SER A 158 -24.50 5.94 -15.14
CA SER A 158 -25.66 6.48 -14.41
C SER A 158 -26.04 5.63 -13.19
N GLU A 159 -26.88 6.19 -12.33
CA GLU A 159 -27.46 5.44 -11.20
C GLU A 159 -28.21 4.20 -11.73
N GLU A 160 -29.01 4.33 -12.79
CA GLU A 160 -29.76 3.22 -13.40
C GLU A 160 -28.83 2.13 -13.96
N LEU A 161 -27.70 2.51 -14.55
CA LEU A 161 -26.72 1.55 -15.04
C LEU A 161 -26.15 0.72 -13.88
N LEU A 162 -25.70 1.38 -12.81
CA LEU A 162 -25.15 0.73 -11.62
C LEU A 162 -26.18 -0.20 -10.96
N GLN A 163 -27.41 0.26 -10.81
CA GLN A 163 -28.52 -0.57 -10.31
C GLN A 163 -28.76 -1.79 -11.21
N GLY A 164 -28.72 -1.61 -12.53
CA GLY A 164 -28.90 -2.66 -13.51
C GLY A 164 -27.82 -3.75 -13.44
N ILE A 165 -26.56 -3.36 -13.20
CA ILE A 165 -25.44 -4.29 -13.04
C ILE A 165 -25.63 -5.14 -11.79
N LEU A 166 -25.92 -4.50 -10.65
CA LEU A 166 -26.15 -5.24 -9.41
C LEU A 166 -27.33 -6.20 -9.54
N LYS A 167 -28.44 -5.78 -10.17
CA LYS A 167 -29.59 -6.68 -10.40
C LYS A 167 -29.25 -7.89 -11.28
N LYS A 168 -28.31 -7.76 -12.22
CA LYS A 168 -27.87 -8.85 -13.11
C LYS A 168 -26.89 -9.79 -12.42
N GLU A 169 -25.99 -9.26 -11.60
CA GLU A 169 -24.95 -10.02 -10.92
C GLU A 169 -25.32 -10.34 -9.46
N LYS A 170 -25.92 -11.52 -9.26
CA LYS A 170 -26.36 -11.99 -7.93
C LYS A 170 -25.24 -11.94 -6.87
N SER A 171 -23.98 -12.18 -7.26
CA SER A 171 -22.83 -12.06 -6.36
C SER A 171 -22.60 -10.62 -5.89
N LEU A 172 -22.60 -9.66 -6.82
CA LEU A 172 -22.41 -8.24 -6.51
C LEU A 172 -23.62 -7.69 -5.72
N TYR A 173 -24.84 -8.07 -6.10
CA TYR A 173 -26.03 -7.72 -5.34
C TYR A 173 -25.94 -8.18 -3.88
N ASN A 174 -25.59 -9.45 -3.67
CA ASN A 174 -25.46 -10.01 -2.33
C ASN A 174 -24.35 -9.30 -1.54
N GLN A 175 -23.22 -9.04 -2.18
CA GLN A 175 -22.12 -8.28 -1.58
C GLN A 175 -22.58 -6.89 -1.13
N PHE A 176 -23.30 -6.19 -1.99
CA PHE A 176 -23.87 -4.88 -1.71
C PHE A 176 -24.81 -4.91 -0.50
N ILE A 177 -25.79 -5.83 -0.47
CA ILE A 177 -26.75 -5.95 0.63
C ILE A 177 -26.00 -6.18 1.95
N ARG A 178 -24.98 -7.03 1.92
CA ARG A 178 -24.18 -7.37 3.10
C ARG A 178 -23.36 -6.19 3.62
N GLN A 179 -22.79 -5.37 2.73
CA GLN A 179 -22.09 -4.14 3.12
C GLN A 179 -23.05 -3.15 3.78
N TYR A 180 -24.25 -3.00 3.22
CA TYR A 180 -25.28 -2.14 3.80
C TYR A 180 -25.74 -2.65 5.17
N GLU A 181 -25.99 -3.96 5.31
CA GLU A 181 -26.30 -4.58 6.62
C GLU A 181 -25.19 -4.31 7.64
N PHE A 182 -23.92 -4.35 7.21
CA PHE A 182 -22.79 -4.02 8.07
C PHE A 182 -22.82 -2.55 8.53
N VAL A 183 -23.01 -1.61 7.61
CA VAL A 183 -23.12 -0.17 7.89
C VAL A 183 -24.25 0.12 8.88
N ILE A 184 -25.43 -0.48 8.69
CA ILE A 184 -26.54 -0.36 9.65
C ILE A 184 -26.15 -0.91 11.03
N LYS A 185 -25.51 -2.08 11.07
CA LYS A 185 -25.19 -2.78 12.33
C LYS A 185 -24.15 -2.06 13.19
N LEU A 186 -23.34 -1.17 12.61
CA LEU A 186 -22.44 -0.30 13.38
C LEU A 186 -23.18 0.64 14.34
N ASN A 187 -24.51 0.79 14.19
CA ASN A 187 -25.40 1.59 15.03
C ASN A 187 -25.06 3.10 15.01
N GLU A 188 -25.93 3.95 15.56
CA GLU A 188 -25.86 5.43 15.43
C GLU A 188 -24.60 6.10 16.03
N GLU A 189 -23.74 5.35 16.73
CA GLU A 189 -22.53 5.88 17.39
C GLU A 189 -21.41 6.27 16.41
N VAL A 190 -21.47 5.75 15.18
CA VAL A 190 -20.53 6.09 14.11
C VAL A 190 -21.33 6.40 12.84
N SER A 191 -21.23 7.62 12.35
CA SER A 191 -21.72 7.93 11.01
C SER A 191 -20.95 7.09 9.99
N SER A 192 -21.63 6.33 9.14
CA SER A 192 -20.98 5.49 8.15
C SER A 192 -21.60 5.71 6.78
N LYS A 193 -20.76 5.63 5.75
CA LYS A 193 -21.17 5.83 4.37
C LYS A 193 -20.60 4.72 3.52
N HIS A 194 -21.46 4.15 2.68
CA HIS A 194 -21.05 3.24 1.64
C HIS A 194 -20.98 4.02 0.33
N LEU A 195 -19.81 4.01 -0.28
CA LEU A 195 -19.51 4.65 -1.55
C LEU A 195 -19.18 3.61 -2.60
N TYR A 196 -19.57 3.93 -3.82
CA TYR A 196 -19.18 3.21 -5.01
C TYR A 196 -18.45 4.17 -5.94
N ALA A 197 -17.22 3.83 -6.30
CA ALA A 197 -16.36 4.64 -7.14
C ALA A 197 -16.17 3.95 -8.50
N VAL A 198 -16.46 4.68 -9.58
CA VAL A 198 -16.17 4.23 -10.95
C VAL A 198 -15.03 5.08 -11.51
N VAL A 199 -14.00 4.41 -12.03
CA VAL A 199 -12.76 5.03 -12.44
C VAL A 199 -12.55 4.87 -13.94
N GLU A 200 -12.30 5.99 -14.60
CA GLU A 200 -11.76 6.05 -15.96
C GLU A 200 -10.34 6.61 -15.89
N THR A 201 -9.37 5.86 -16.40
CA THR A 201 -8.00 6.35 -16.52
C THR A 201 -7.65 6.56 -17.98
N ALA A 202 -7.18 7.76 -18.29
CA ALA A 202 -6.54 8.13 -19.55
C ALA A 202 -5.03 8.34 -19.32
N THR A 203 -4.29 8.65 -20.39
CA THR A 203 -2.83 8.82 -20.30
C THR A 203 -2.38 10.05 -19.51
N ASP A 204 -3.23 11.07 -19.40
CA ASP A 204 -2.92 12.37 -18.82
C ASP A 204 -3.83 12.74 -17.64
N ARG A 205 -4.89 11.96 -17.39
CA ARG A 205 -5.88 12.22 -16.35
C ARG A 205 -6.55 10.95 -15.85
N THR A 206 -7.09 11.04 -14.64
CA THR A 206 -8.01 10.07 -14.07
C THR A 206 -9.28 10.75 -13.61
N THR A 207 -10.41 10.19 -14.03
CA THR A 207 -11.74 10.62 -13.60
C THR A 207 -12.35 9.57 -12.68
N VAL A 208 -12.86 10.02 -11.53
CA VAL A 208 -13.52 9.19 -10.53
C VAL A 208 -14.93 9.72 -10.29
N HIS A 209 -15.94 8.91 -10.61
CA HIS A 209 -17.33 9.16 -10.23
C HIS A 209 -17.61 8.44 -8.92
N ILE A 210 -18.14 9.17 -7.95
CA ILE A 210 -18.44 8.66 -6.62
C ILE A 210 -19.95 8.72 -6.43
N TYR A 211 -20.52 7.57 -6.07
CA TYR A 211 -21.94 7.41 -5.78
C TYR A 211 -22.08 7.04 -4.32
N GLU A 212 -22.99 7.73 -3.64
CA GLU A 212 -23.44 7.32 -2.33
C GLU A 212 -24.48 6.21 -2.49
N VAL A 213 -24.30 5.17 -1.71
CA VAL A 213 -25.20 4.03 -1.65
C VAL A 213 -26.29 4.31 -0.62
N LEU A 214 -27.54 4.22 -1.05
CA LEU A 214 -28.73 4.43 -0.23
C LEU A 214 -29.49 3.10 -0.07
N ASP A 215 -30.03 2.90 1.13
CA ASP A 215 -30.96 1.83 1.51
C ASP A 215 -30.46 0.36 1.35
N SER A 216 -31.28 -0.58 1.85
CA SER A 216 -31.05 -2.03 1.79
C SER A 216 -31.36 -2.63 0.42
N THR A 217 -31.43 -1.82 -0.62
CA THR A 217 -31.62 -2.24 -2.00
C THR A 217 -30.82 -1.25 -2.80
N PRO A 218 -29.95 -1.68 -3.72
CA PRO A 218 -29.01 -0.78 -4.36
C PRO A 218 -29.73 0.33 -5.08
N THR A 219 -29.79 1.46 -4.40
CA THR A 219 -30.09 2.76 -4.96
C THR A 219 -28.81 3.55 -4.79
N PHE A 220 -28.35 4.08 -5.91
CA PHE A 220 -27.17 4.91 -5.95
C PHE A 220 -27.66 6.34 -6.08
N LYS A 221 -26.95 7.25 -5.44
CA LYS A 221 -27.10 8.68 -5.66
C LYS A 221 -25.75 9.22 -6.09
N PHE A 222 -25.70 9.89 -7.23
CA PHE A 222 -24.48 10.59 -7.63
C PHE A 222 -24.07 11.55 -6.52
N PHE A 223 -22.86 11.37 -6.01
CA PHE A 223 -22.34 12.16 -4.90
C PHE A 223 -21.39 13.23 -5.42
N LYS A 224 -20.35 12.83 -6.16
CA LYS A 224 -19.39 13.77 -6.75
C LYS A 224 -18.53 13.15 -7.84
N GLU A 225 -17.99 13.99 -8.71
CA GLU A 225 -16.95 13.65 -9.68
C GLU A 225 -15.66 14.40 -9.37
N TYR A 226 -14.52 13.73 -9.55
CA TYR A 226 -13.22 14.36 -9.61
C TYR A 226 -12.47 13.92 -10.85
N THR A 227 -11.98 14.89 -11.61
CA THR A 227 -10.99 14.65 -12.66
C THR A 227 -9.68 15.26 -12.21
N LEU A 228 -8.68 14.41 -11.97
CA LEU A 228 -7.33 14.80 -11.61
C LEU A 228 -6.40 14.53 -12.78
N LYS A 229 -5.54 15.48 -13.09
CA LYS A 229 -4.41 15.28 -14.02
C LYS A 229 -3.31 14.47 -13.34
N GLU A 230 -2.45 13.81 -14.12
CA GLU A 230 -1.34 13.02 -13.56
C GLU A 230 -0.41 13.85 -12.65
N GLU A 231 -0.24 15.15 -12.91
CA GLU A 231 0.53 16.03 -12.03
C GLU A 231 -0.08 16.25 -10.64
N GLU A 232 -1.38 16.05 -10.48
CA GLU A 232 -2.09 16.22 -9.21
C GLU A 232 -1.95 14.98 -8.30
N PHE A 233 -1.51 13.85 -8.86
CA PHE A 233 -1.15 12.64 -8.11
C PHE A 233 0.28 12.67 -7.55
N LYS A 234 0.93 13.84 -7.53
CA LYS A 234 2.27 14.04 -6.99
C LYS A 234 2.23 14.40 -5.52
N ILE A 235 3.23 13.92 -4.79
CA ILE A 235 3.46 14.27 -3.39
C ILE A 235 4.60 15.28 -3.34
N ASP A 236 4.34 16.40 -2.68
CA ASP A 236 5.38 17.38 -2.37
C ASP A 236 6.51 16.74 -1.58
N LYS A 237 7.76 17.10 -1.90
CA LYS A 237 8.91 16.62 -1.14
C LYS A 237 8.71 16.88 0.35
N CYS A 238 9.07 15.88 1.14
CA CYS A 238 9.04 15.91 2.58
C CYS A 238 10.40 16.39 3.08
N LYS A 239 10.43 17.10 4.21
CA LYS A 239 11.69 17.59 4.78
C LYS A 239 12.59 16.45 5.23
N ASP A 240 11.97 15.45 5.84
CA ASP A 240 12.60 14.28 6.42
C ASP A 240 11.56 13.17 6.55
N PHE A 241 11.97 12.05 7.16
CA PHE A 241 11.08 10.92 7.38
C PHE A 241 9.93 11.27 8.32
N ASP A 242 10.14 12.12 9.33
CA ASP A 242 9.09 12.49 10.29
C ASP A 242 7.99 13.33 9.62
N ASP A 243 8.35 14.24 8.71
CA ASP A 243 7.38 14.98 7.88
C ASP A 243 6.58 14.03 6.96
N LEU A 244 7.22 12.99 6.42
CA LEU A 244 6.51 11.96 5.65
C LEU A 244 5.50 11.19 6.51
N LEU A 245 5.91 10.76 7.71
CA LEU A 245 5.01 10.08 8.65
C LEU A 245 3.84 11.00 9.03
N GLU A 246 4.11 12.27 9.30
CA GLU A 246 3.08 13.24 9.64
C GLU A 246 2.08 13.48 8.50
N LYS A 247 2.54 13.57 7.25
CA LYS A 247 1.66 13.63 6.07
C LYS A 247 0.81 12.35 5.95
N GLY A 248 1.38 11.19 6.26
CA GLY A 248 0.67 9.91 6.33
C GLY A 248 -0.40 9.87 7.42
N ARG A 249 -0.08 10.29 8.66
CA ARG A 249 -1.05 10.42 9.77
C ARG A 249 -2.19 11.39 9.43
N LYS A 250 -1.87 12.44 8.68
CA LYS A 250 -2.86 13.39 8.17
C LYS A 250 -3.65 12.85 6.96
N GLY A 251 -3.36 11.63 6.50
CA GLY A 251 -3.95 11.01 5.30
C GLY A 251 -3.83 11.88 4.05
N LYS A 252 -2.80 12.75 4.01
CA LYS A 252 -2.39 13.46 2.79
C LYS A 252 -1.61 12.54 1.85
N ILE A 253 -1.10 11.44 2.40
CA ILE A 253 -0.44 10.37 1.67
C ILE A 253 -1.19 9.08 2.04
N PRO A 254 -1.90 8.46 1.10
CA PRO A 254 -2.58 7.20 1.34
C PRO A 254 -1.58 6.08 1.66
N LEU A 255 -1.76 5.39 2.79
CA LEU A 255 -0.91 4.27 3.19
C LEU A 255 -1.43 2.94 2.62
N CYS A 256 -1.55 2.90 1.29
CA CYS A 256 -1.81 1.65 0.59
C CYS A 256 -0.67 0.64 0.82
N GLN A 257 -0.91 -0.64 0.55
CA GLN A 257 0.05 -1.73 0.76
C GLN A 257 1.50 -1.41 0.32
N ALA A 258 1.66 -0.82 -0.87
CA ALA A 258 2.97 -0.42 -1.37
C ALA A 258 3.58 0.77 -0.66
N MET A 259 2.78 1.78 -0.31
CA MET A 259 3.29 2.90 0.47
C MET A 259 3.74 2.44 1.86
N ARG A 260 3.01 1.52 2.50
CA ARG A 260 3.43 0.88 3.77
C ARG A 260 4.75 0.13 3.60
N SER A 261 4.86 -0.66 2.54
CA SER A 261 6.09 -1.39 2.19
C SER A 261 7.29 -0.44 1.96
N ILE A 262 7.08 0.71 1.34
CA ILE A 262 8.10 1.76 1.20
C ILE A 262 8.49 2.30 2.58
N LEU A 263 7.52 2.62 3.44
CA LEU A 263 7.78 3.09 4.81
C LEU A 263 8.56 2.06 5.64
N TYR A 264 8.22 0.77 5.52
CA TYR A 264 8.98 -0.32 6.15
C TYR A 264 10.41 -0.35 5.65
N LEU A 265 10.64 -0.35 4.34
CA LEU A 265 12.00 -0.33 3.79
C LEU A 265 12.81 0.87 4.30
N THR A 266 12.19 2.06 4.35
CA THR A 266 12.82 3.27 4.91
C THR A 266 13.18 3.08 6.38
N LYS A 267 12.25 2.57 7.19
CA LYS A 267 12.51 2.29 8.61
C LYS A 267 13.65 1.28 8.80
N ILE A 268 13.66 0.19 8.03
CA ILE A 268 14.69 -0.85 8.11
C ILE A 268 16.06 -0.27 7.74
N LYS A 269 16.14 0.51 6.65
CA LYS A 269 17.39 1.20 6.27
C LYS A 269 17.89 2.13 7.38
N MET A 270 17.02 2.96 7.93
CA MET A 270 17.39 3.88 9.01
C MET A 270 17.96 3.13 10.22
N LEU A 271 17.36 1.99 10.60
CA LEU A 271 17.85 1.16 11.70
C LEU A 271 19.20 0.49 11.36
N GLN A 272 19.38 0.05 10.12
CA GLN A 272 20.62 -0.56 9.63
C GLN A 272 21.79 0.43 9.60
N LEU A 273 21.54 1.69 9.23
CA LEU A 273 22.57 2.73 9.09
C LEU A 273 22.79 3.54 10.38
N GLY A 274 21.73 3.81 11.16
CA GLY A 274 21.76 4.78 12.27
C GLY A 274 22.61 4.37 13.47
N ASN A 275 22.83 3.07 13.70
CA ASN A 275 23.58 2.60 14.88
C ASN A 275 25.07 2.34 14.60
N ARG A 276 25.62 2.79 13.47
CA ARG A 276 26.97 2.41 12.97
C ARG A 276 27.22 0.90 12.92
N LYS A 277 26.18 0.08 13.08
CA LYS A 277 26.24 -1.40 13.00
C LYS A 277 26.85 -1.85 11.70
N LEU A 278 26.49 -1.17 10.60
CA LEU A 278 27.06 -1.45 9.30
C LEU A 278 28.56 -1.15 9.20
N GLU A 279 29.09 -0.18 9.96
CA GLU A 279 30.53 0.08 10.07
C GLU A 279 31.26 -1.10 10.73
N ASN A 280 30.59 -1.79 11.65
CA ASN A 280 31.07 -3.01 12.32
C ASN A 280 30.73 -4.30 11.55
N TYR A 281 30.18 -4.20 10.34
CA TYR A 281 29.67 -5.32 9.55
C TYR A 281 28.64 -6.18 10.31
N GLU A 282 27.77 -5.53 11.08
CA GLU A 282 26.67 -6.16 11.80
C GLU A 282 25.35 -5.98 11.03
N LEU A 283 24.63 -7.08 10.90
CA LEU A 283 23.32 -7.12 10.25
C LEU A 283 22.24 -6.77 11.27
N VAL A 284 21.43 -5.75 10.96
CA VAL A 284 20.22 -5.47 11.72
C VAL A 284 19.14 -6.41 11.24
N THR A 285 18.62 -7.20 12.17
CA THR A 285 17.45 -8.04 11.94
C THR A 285 16.26 -7.50 12.72
N LEU A 286 15.09 -7.48 12.09
CA LEU A 286 13.86 -7.00 12.70
C LEU A 286 12.82 -8.10 12.70
N ASP A 287 12.13 -8.26 13.83
CA ASP A 287 10.98 -9.14 13.88
C ASP A 287 9.82 -8.54 13.08
N ARG A 288 9.07 -9.39 12.37
CA ARG A 288 7.88 -8.97 11.61
C ARG A 288 6.87 -8.23 12.48
N ASN A 289 6.69 -8.65 13.72
CA ASN A 289 5.73 -8.03 14.62
C ASN A 289 6.25 -6.70 15.16
N GLU A 290 7.55 -6.59 15.48
CA GLU A 290 8.14 -5.33 15.95
C GLU A 290 7.97 -4.20 14.92
N ILE A 291 8.19 -4.49 13.63
CA ILE A 291 8.03 -3.47 12.58
C ILE A 291 6.57 -3.12 12.32
N ALA A 292 5.68 -4.10 12.44
CA ALA A 292 4.25 -3.87 12.36
C ALA A 292 3.77 -3.01 13.54
N GLU A 293 4.12 -3.37 14.77
CA GLU A 293 3.80 -2.64 15.99
C GLU A 293 4.31 -1.20 15.95
N TRP A 294 5.52 -0.97 15.41
CA TRP A 294 6.01 0.39 15.16
C TRP A 294 5.03 1.16 14.28
N PHE A 295 4.61 0.57 13.17
CA PHE A 295 3.72 1.21 12.22
C PHE A 295 2.31 1.41 12.79
N GLU A 296 1.79 0.46 13.57
CA GLU A 296 0.52 0.59 14.27
C GLU A 296 0.55 1.73 15.28
N LYS A 297 1.62 1.84 16.05
CA LYS A 297 1.85 2.95 16.97
C LYS A 297 1.94 4.28 16.23
N GLU A 298 2.60 4.29 15.08
CA GLU A 298 2.90 5.47 14.29
C GLU A 298 1.66 6.10 13.66
N PHE A 299 0.75 5.26 13.15
CA PHE A 299 -0.43 5.71 12.41
C PHE A 299 -1.74 5.44 13.14
N GLY A 300 -1.67 4.79 14.31
CA GLY A 300 -2.81 4.48 15.16
C GLY A 300 -3.81 3.55 14.49
N PHE A 301 -3.34 2.58 13.70
CA PHE A 301 -4.19 1.55 13.13
C PHE A 301 -3.54 0.17 13.22
N PRO A 302 -4.28 -0.86 13.67
CA PRO A 302 -3.75 -2.19 13.81
C PRO A 302 -3.59 -2.82 12.43
N LEU A 303 -2.55 -3.62 12.30
CA LEU A 303 -2.28 -4.45 11.17
C LEU A 303 -2.46 -5.88 11.59
N THR A 304 -3.24 -6.56 10.80
CA THR A 304 -3.51 -7.94 11.06
C THR A 304 -2.35 -8.85 10.71
N GLN A 305 -2.33 -10.08 11.21
CA GLN A 305 -1.23 -10.99 10.95
C GLN A 305 -0.96 -11.22 9.46
N ASP A 306 -1.99 -11.24 8.63
CA ASP A 306 -1.85 -11.40 7.17
C ASP A 306 -1.52 -10.09 6.48
N ASN A 307 -2.02 -8.93 6.92
CA ASN A 307 -1.55 -7.64 6.37
C ASN A 307 -0.05 -7.47 6.66
N ARG A 308 0.38 -7.83 7.88
CA ARG A 308 1.80 -7.88 8.28
C ARG A 308 2.58 -8.83 7.36
N ARG A 309 2.02 -9.99 7.02
CA ARG A 309 2.61 -10.97 6.10
C ARG A 309 2.66 -10.45 4.66
N HIS A 310 1.58 -9.89 4.14
CA HIS A 310 1.47 -9.44 2.77
C HIS A 310 2.37 -8.25 2.49
N ASP A 311 2.47 -7.29 3.40
CA ASP A 311 3.41 -6.18 3.26
C ASP A 311 4.87 -6.67 3.32
N MET A 312 5.22 -7.52 4.29
CA MET A 312 6.62 -7.91 4.51
C MET A 312 7.07 -9.08 3.62
N GLU A 313 6.36 -10.20 3.64
CA GLU A 313 6.70 -11.42 2.90
C GLU A 313 6.38 -11.25 1.41
N ASP A 314 5.15 -10.84 1.09
CA ASP A 314 4.72 -10.89 -0.30
C ASP A 314 5.17 -9.68 -1.12
N GLN A 315 5.23 -8.49 -0.52
CA GLN A 315 5.75 -7.32 -1.23
C GLN A 315 7.27 -7.29 -1.19
N LEU A 316 7.87 -7.26 0.00
CA LEU A 316 9.29 -6.96 0.14
C LEU A 316 10.20 -8.18 -0.06
N GLU A 317 9.90 -9.32 0.58
CA GLU A 317 10.78 -10.50 0.54
C GLU A 317 10.74 -11.17 -0.84
N ARG A 318 9.56 -11.42 -1.42
CA ARG A 318 9.45 -12.01 -2.78
C ARG A 318 10.09 -11.16 -3.87
N ARG A 319 10.22 -9.84 -3.67
CA ARG A 319 10.93 -8.93 -4.58
C ARG A 319 12.44 -8.89 -4.32
N GLY A 320 12.91 -9.57 -3.26
CA GLY A 320 14.30 -9.60 -2.86
C GLY A 320 14.78 -8.30 -2.22
N PHE A 321 13.88 -7.42 -1.76
CA PHE A 321 14.26 -6.17 -1.08
C PHE A 321 14.61 -6.40 0.40
N ILE A 322 14.00 -7.41 1.01
CA ILE A 322 14.42 -7.92 2.31
C ILE A 322 14.71 -9.41 2.18
N GLY A 323 15.64 -9.89 3.00
CA GLY A 323 15.90 -11.32 3.17
C GLY A 323 15.42 -11.79 4.53
N ARG A 324 15.11 -13.08 4.64
CA ARG A 324 14.75 -13.74 5.89
C ARG A 324 15.95 -14.48 6.44
N LEU A 325 16.23 -14.32 7.73
CA LEU A 325 17.34 -15.01 8.37
C LEU A 325 16.96 -16.49 8.62
N PRO A 326 17.72 -17.47 8.09
CA PRO A 326 17.43 -18.89 8.34
C PRO A 326 17.83 -19.29 9.76
N GLY A 327 17.20 -20.35 10.28
CA GLY A 327 17.64 -21.01 11.53
C GLY A 327 17.38 -20.25 12.84
N VAL A 328 16.67 -19.12 12.81
CA VAL A 328 16.28 -18.37 14.01
C VAL A 328 14.81 -18.60 14.39
N ARG A 329 14.50 -18.55 15.69
CA ARG A 329 13.11 -18.59 16.18
C ARG A 329 12.41 -17.28 15.79
N GLY A 330 11.23 -17.41 15.17
CA GLY A 330 10.46 -16.26 14.66
C GLY A 330 10.84 -15.89 13.22
N VAL A 331 10.15 -14.88 12.67
CA VAL A 331 10.42 -14.40 11.31
C VAL A 331 11.19 -13.09 11.40
N LYS A 332 12.50 -13.18 11.17
CA LYS A 332 13.41 -12.03 11.23
C LYS A 332 13.88 -11.63 9.84
N TYR A 333 13.70 -10.36 9.51
CA TYR A 333 14.11 -9.80 8.23
C TYR A 333 15.34 -8.92 8.34
N TYR A 334 16.10 -8.84 7.26
CA TYR A 334 17.16 -7.88 7.06
C TYR A 334 17.03 -7.23 5.68
N ILE A 335 17.53 -6.00 5.53
CA ILE A 335 17.54 -5.33 4.23
C ILE A 335 18.62 -5.94 3.32
N THR A 336 18.29 -6.17 2.05
CA THR A 336 19.26 -6.65 1.04
C THR A 336 19.94 -5.46 0.34
N PRO A 337 21.01 -5.69 -0.44
CA PRO A 337 21.54 -4.66 -1.34
C PRO A 337 20.48 -4.08 -2.30
N ALA A 338 19.60 -4.90 -2.86
CA ALA A 338 18.51 -4.42 -3.71
C ALA A 338 17.52 -3.56 -2.93
N GLY A 339 17.13 -3.97 -1.72
CA GLY A 339 16.26 -3.17 -0.86
C GLY A 339 16.89 -1.83 -0.50
N LEU A 340 18.18 -1.81 -0.17
CA LEU A 340 18.92 -0.59 0.15
C LEU A 340 18.97 0.38 -1.03
N VAL A 341 19.18 -0.12 -2.25
CA VAL A 341 19.12 0.69 -3.46
C VAL A 341 17.72 1.23 -3.70
N ARG A 342 16.71 0.37 -3.53
CA ARG A 342 15.31 0.71 -3.80
C ARG A 342 14.77 1.78 -2.88
N VAL A 343 15.06 1.67 -1.58
CA VAL A 343 14.68 2.71 -0.61
C VAL A 343 15.44 4.01 -0.86
N THR A 344 16.71 3.95 -1.27
CA THR A 344 17.50 5.14 -1.61
C THR A 344 16.90 5.89 -2.81
N TYR A 345 16.37 5.14 -3.79
CA TYR A 345 15.61 5.73 -4.90
C TYR A 345 14.36 6.47 -4.40
N PHE A 346 13.59 5.89 -3.49
CA PHE A 346 12.42 6.56 -2.91
C PHE A 346 12.79 7.77 -2.06
N GLU A 347 13.87 7.71 -1.29
CA GLU A 347 14.38 8.87 -0.57
C GLU A 347 14.75 10.02 -1.51
N ALA A 348 15.38 9.73 -2.66
CA ALA A 348 15.70 10.76 -3.65
C ALA A 348 14.44 11.42 -4.24
N LEU A 349 13.37 10.64 -4.43
CA LEU A 349 12.06 11.15 -4.86
C LEU A 349 11.35 11.97 -3.77
N LEU A 350 11.40 11.49 -2.53
CA LEU A 350 10.60 12.00 -1.42
C LEU A 350 11.26 13.13 -0.63
N PHE A 351 12.58 13.11 -0.43
CA PHE A 351 13.24 13.99 0.53
C PHE A 351 14.21 14.98 -0.12
N THR A 352 14.91 14.56 -1.17
CA THR A 352 16.14 15.24 -1.56
C THR A 352 15.96 16.18 -2.75
N SER A 353 16.10 17.49 -2.57
CA SER A 353 16.18 18.45 -3.69
C SER A 353 17.61 18.79 -4.12
N GLU A 354 18.59 18.77 -3.20
CA GLU A 354 19.97 19.18 -3.48
C GLU A 354 20.99 18.27 -2.78
N VAL A 355 21.52 17.29 -3.51
CA VAL A 355 22.61 16.42 -3.03
C VAL A 355 23.70 16.36 -4.09
N ASP A 356 24.96 16.41 -3.64
CA ASP A 356 26.09 16.05 -4.48
C ASP A 356 25.96 14.58 -4.89
N LEU A 357 25.50 14.37 -6.11
CA LEU A 357 25.26 13.05 -6.69
C LEU A 357 26.52 12.18 -6.64
N ARG A 358 27.73 12.76 -6.76
CA ARG A 358 28.96 11.98 -6.70
C ARG A 358 29.19 11.45 -5.28
N LYS A 359 29.05 12.30 -4.28
CA LYS A 359 29.17 11.91 -2.86
C LYS A 359 28.13 10.85 -2.50
N PHE A 360 26.89 11.07 -2.92
CA PHE A 360 25.78 10.15 -2.66
C PHE A 360 25.98 8.77 -3.30
N LEU A 361 26.48 8.72 -4.53
CA LEU A 361 26.78 7.45 -5.21
C LEU A 361 27.88 6.65 -4.49
N GLU A 362 28.94 7.32 -4.02
CA GLU A 362 30.00 6.62 -3.29
C GLU A 362 29.51 6.13 -1.92
N GLU A 363 28.63 6.89 -1.25
CA GLU A 363 28.00 6.47 0.00
C GLU A 363 27.12 5.22 -0.19
N VAL A 364 26.24 5.21 -1.19
CA VAL A 364 25.39 4.05 -1.50
C VAL A 364 26.24 2.82 -1.79
N LYS A 365 27.31 3.00 -2.57
CA LYS A 365 28.27 1.93 -2.89
C LYS A 365 28.93 1.37 -1.63
N ASP A 366 29.45 2.23 -0.76
CA ASP A 366 30.13 1.81 0.46
C ASP A 366 29.16 1.04 1.37
N ASN A 367 27.93 1.55 1.53
CA ASN A 367 26.89 0.88 2.29
C ASN A 367 26.53 -0.50 1.72
N ILE A 368 26.41 -0.65 0.39
CA ILE A 368 26.17 -1.95 -0.25
C ILE A 368 27.33 -2.92 0.06
N LYS A 369 28.58 -2.48 -0.09
CA LYS A 369 29.75 -3.34 0.15
C LYS A 369 29.81 -3.80 1.60
N LYS A 370 29.54 -2.91 2.56
CA LYS A 370 29.47 -3.24 3.98
C LYS A 370 28.32 -4.18 4.29
N LEU A 371 27.15 -3.96 3.70
CA LEU A 371 25.97 -4.80 3.90
C LEU A 371 26.18 -6.21 3.38
N SER A 372 26.72 -6.36 2.17
CA SER A 372 27.05 -7.68 1.61
C SER A 372 28.00 -8.47 2.51
N LYS A 373 29.04 -7.81 3.05
CA LYS A 373 29.96 -8.44 4.01
C LYS A 373 29.26 -8.84 5.32
N ALA A 374 28.39 -7.98 5.85
CA ALA A 374 27.62 -8.27 7.06
C ALA A 374 26.70 -9.48 6.88
N ILE A 375 26.02 -9.57 5.73
CA ILE A 375 25.16 -10.70 5.36
C ILE A 375 25.98 -11.99 5.27
N ILE A 376 27.10 -11.99 4.52
CA ILE A 376 27.99 -13.16 4.39
C ILE A 376 28.45 -13.64 5.77
N LYS A 377 28.93 -12.70 6.62
CA LYS A 377 29.42 -13.00 7.97
C LYS A 377 28.33 -13.60 8.88
N THR A 378 27.07 -13.24 8.67
CA THR A 378 25.95 -13.63 9.53
C THR A 378 25.27 -14.91 9.07
N ILE A 379 25.18 -15.14 7.74
CA ILE A 379 24.40 -16.25 7.16
C ILE A 379 25.26 -17.45 6.78
N LEU A 380 26.53 -17.23 6.38
CA LEU A 380 27.45 -18.32 5.97
C LEU A 380 28.35 -18.81 7.10
N LYS A 381 28.08 -18.41 8.34
CA LYS A 381 28.62 -19.04 9.55
C LYS A 381 27.60 -20.01 10.09
#